data_AF-A0A944V910-F1
#
_entry.id   AF-A0A944V910-F1
#
_cell.length_a   1.000
_cell.length_b   1.000
_cell.length_c   1.000
_cell.angle_alpha   90.00
_cell.angle_beta   90.00
_cell.angle_gamma   90.00
#
_symmetry.space_group_name_H-M   'P 1'
#
loop_
_entity.id
_entity.type
_entity.pdbx_description
1 polymer ?
#
loop_
_entity_poly.entity_id
_entity_poly.type
_entity_poly.pdbx_seq_one_letter_code
_entity_poly.pdbx_strand_id
1 'polypeptide(L)' 'MKLIFAALAASMLALPVAVAGGPPQGEDPDAWCEANSDECATWCESNPEAEICKEPECD' A
#
# COMPACT_ATOMS: atom_id res chain seq x y z
N MET A 1 24.78 -8.23 26.03
CA MET A 1 24.82 -8.07 24.56
C MET A 1 23.69 -8.80 23.84
N LYS A 2 23.34 -10.05 24.19
CA LYS A 2 22.26 -10.82 23.54
C LYS A 2 20.84 -10.20 23.62
N LEU A 3 20.55 -9.41 24.65
CA LEU A 3 19.23 -8.78 24.81
C LEU A 3 19.03 -7.51 23.97
N ILE A 4 20.12 -6.89 23.48
CA ILE A 4 20.04 -5.66 22.67
C ILE A 4 19.61 -6.02 21.23
N PHE A 5 20.08 -7.16 20.72
CA PHE A 5 19.72 -7.63 19.38
C PHE A 5 18.25 -8.07 19.28
N ALA A 6 17.66 -8.57 20.37
CA ALA A 6 16.25 -8.94 20.39
C ALA A 6 15.32 -7.71 20.39
N ALA A 7 15.74 -6.60 21.00
CA ALA A 7 14.96 -5.37 21.02
C ALA A 7 14.94 -4.66 19.66
N LEU A 8 16.03 -4.73 18.87
CA LEU A 8 16.09 -4.08 17.55
C LEU A 8 15.17 -4.73 16.51
N ALA A 9 14.95 -6.05 16.58
CA ALA A 9 14.08 -6.77 15.64
C ALA A 9 12.59 -6.52 15.88
N ALA A 10 12.21 -6.17 17.12
CA ALA A 10 10.81 -5.88 17.47
C ALA A 10 10.35 -4.48 17.03
N SER A 11 11.28 -3.56 16.78
CA SER A 11 10.96 -2.16 16.45
C SER A 11 10.54 -1.93 14.99
N MET A 12 10.76 -2.89 14.09
CA MET A 12 10.39 -2.75 12.67
C MET A 12 8.95 -3.14 12.36
N LEU A 13 8.21 -3.72 13.32
CA LEU A 13 6.81 -4.15 13.12
C LEU A 13 5.79 -3.05 13.45
N ALA A 14 6.24 -1.85 13.80
CA ALA A 14 5.38 -0.73 14.15
C ALA A 14 5.42 0.40 13.10
N LEU A 15 5.73 0.08 11.84
CA LEU A 15 5.30 0.97 10.77
C LEU A 15 3.77 1.00 10.84
N PRO A 16 3.15 2.20 11.01
CA PRO A 16 1.71 2.27 10.94
C PRO A 16 1.34 1.72 9.58
N VAL A 17 0.67 0.57 9.56
CA VAL A 17 -0.11 0.16 8.41
C VAL A 17 -1.21 1.22 8.36
N ALA A 18 -0.91 2.36 7.75
CA ALA A 18 -1.91 3.22 7.20
C ALA A 18 -2.64 2.28 6.25
N VAL A 19 -3.78 1.77 6.71
CA VAL A 19 -4.75 1.16 5.82
C VAL A 19 -5.06 2.27 4.83
N ALA A 20 -4.40 2.23 3.68
CA ALA A 20 -4.72 3.10 2.58
C ALA A 20 -6.19 2.79 2.30
N GLY A 21 -7.08 3.64 2.82
CA GLY A 21 -8.44 3.69 2.31
C GLY A 21 -8.22 3.95 0.83
N GLY A 22 -8.62 3.00 0.00
CA GLY A 22 -8.43 3.10 -1.45
C GLY A 22 -9.09 4.38 -2.01
N PRO A 23 -9.16 4.49 -3.34
CA PRO A 23 -9.70 5.69 -3.97
C PRO A 23 -11.07 6.06 -3.38
N PRO A 24 -11.29 7.34 -2.98
CA PRO A 24 -12.57 7.80 -2.46
C PRO A 24 -13.72 7.52 -3.42
N GLN A 25 -14.91 7.21 -2.89
CA GLN A 25 -16.08 6.97 -3.73
C GLN A 25 -16.44 8.21 -4.55
N GLY A 26 -16.53 8.04 -5.87
CA GLY A 26 -16.88 9.11 -6.81
C GLY A 26 -15.70 9.96 -7.27
N GLU A 27 -14.49 9.69 -6.78
CA GLU A 27 -13.25 10.20 -7.35
C GLU A 27 -12.76 9.24 -8.45
N ASP A 28 -12.01 9.79 -9.42
CA ASP A 28 -11.33 8.98 -10.43
C ASP A 28 -10.22 8.17 -9.75
N PRO A 29 -10.29 6.82 -9.76
CA PRO A 29 -9.26 5.99 -9.17
C PRO A 29 -7.87 6.35 -9.71
N ASP A 30 -7.73 6.55 -11.02
CA ASP A 30 -6.43 6.76 -11.67
C ASP A 30 -5.78 8.05 -11.18
N ALA A 31 -6.57 9.12 -11.08
CA ALA A 31 -6.13 10.40 -10.53
C ALA A 31 -5.72 10.29 -9.05
N TRP A 32 -6.42 9.45 -8.28
CA TRP A 32 -6.06 9.20 -6.88
C TRP A 32 -4.71 8.47 -6.78
N CYS A 33 -4.46 7.45 -7.60
CA CYS A 33 -3.17 6.73 -7.60
C CYS A 33 -2.00 7.60 -8.09
N GLU A 34 -2.24 8.51 -9.05
CA GLU A 34 -1.24 9.50 -9.46
C GLU A 34 -0.85 10.41 -8.31
N ALA A 35 -1.81 10.83 -7.48
CA ALA A 35 -1.56 11.67 -6.31
C ALA A 35 -1.04 10.91 -5.07
N ASN A 36 -1.28 9.60 -4.97
CA ASN A 36 -1.04 8.77 -3.79
C ASN A 36 -0.40 7.42 -4.18
N SER A 37 0.74 7.46 -4.88
CA SER A 37 1.30 6.27 -5.52
C SER A 37 1.72 5.16 -4.54
N ASP A 38 2.23 5.52 -3.37
CA ASP A 38 2.63 4.55 -2.33
C ASP A 38 1.40 3.91 -1.66
N GLU A 39 0.37 4.71 -1.38
CA GLU A 39 -0.91 4.24 -0.85
C GLU A 39 -1.65 3.36 -1.87
N CYS A 40 -1.59 3.72 -3.15
CA CYS A 40 -2.15 2.94 -4.24
C CYS A 40 -1.52 1.56 -4.35
N ALA A 41 -0.18 1.49 -4.35
CA ALA A 41 0.55 0.22 -4.37
C ALA A 41 0.15 -0.66 -3.17
N THR A 42 0.12 -0.07 -1.97
CA THR A 42 -0.27 -0.76 -0.73
C THR A 42 -1.72 -1.26 -0.79
N TRP A 43 -2.64 -0.46 -1.33
CA TRP A 43 -4.04 -0.85 -1.47
C TRP A 43 -4.24 -1.98 -2.49
N CYS A 44 -3.51 -1.93 -3.61
CA CYS A 44 -3.55 -2.94 -4.65
C CYS A 44 -3.06 -4.32 -4.19
N GLU A 45 -2.14 -4.40 -3.21
CA GLU A 45 -1.75 -5.67 -2.59
C GLU A 45 -2.95 -6.44 -2.00
N SER A 46 -3.96 -5.70 -1.51
CA SER A 46 -5.19 -6.26 -0.91
C SER A 46 -6.39 -6.26 -1.86
N ASN A 47 -6.31 -5.60 -3.02
CA ASN A 47 -7.41 -5.45 -3.98
C ASN A 47 -6.91 -5.69 -5.42
N PRO A 48 -6.28 -6.85 -5.71
CA PRO A 48 -5.63 -7.11 -7.00
C PRO A 48 -6.60 -7.15 -8.18
N GLU A 49 -7.88 -7.39 -7.94
CA GLU A 49 -8.93 -7.44 -8.96
C GLU A 49 -9.47 -6.05 -9.36
N ALA A 50 -9.15 -5.00 -8.62
CA ALA A 50 -9.57 -3.66 -8.95
C ALA A 50 -8.93 -3.21 -10.27
N GLU A 51 -9.72 -2.61 -11.17
CA GLU A 51 -9.25 -2.24 -12.51
C GLU A 51 -7.99 -1.35 -12.48
N ILE A 52 -7.90 -0.44 -11.51
CA ILE A 52 -6.73 0.42 -11.33
C ILE A 52 -5.43 -0.33 -10.96
N CYS A 53 -5.56 -1.52 -10.40
CA CYS A 53 -4.42 -2.35 -10.02
C CYS A 53 -4.00 -3.29 -11.15
N LYS A 54 -4.78 -3.38 -12.24
CA LYS A 54 -4.45 -4.22 -13.37
C LYS A 54 -3.41 -3.50 -14.23
N GLU A 55 -2.32 -4.18 -14.51
CA GLU A 55 -1.40 -3.73 -15.54
C GLU A 55 -2.16 -3.66 -16.87
N PRO A 56 -1.94 -2.61 -17.69
CA PRO A 56 -2.52 -2.56 -19.03
C PRO A 56 -2.09 -3.81 -19.79
N GLU A 57 -3.00 -4.40 -20.55
CA GLU A 57 -2.66 -5.53 -21.42
C GLU A 57 -1.64 -5.03 -22.45
N CYS A 58 -0.38 -5.44 -22.27
CA CYS A 58 0.67 -5.21 -23.24
C CYS A 58 0.47 -6.17 -24.42
N ASP A 59 -0.12 -5.68 -25.51
CA ASP A 59 -0.07 -6.32 -26.84
C ASP A 59 1.36 -6.26 -27.44
#